data_AF-A0A965YA02-F1
#
_entry.id   AF-A0A965YA02-F1
#
_cell.length_a   1.000
_cell.length_b   1.000
_cell.length_c   1.000
_cell.angle_alpha   90.00
_cell.angle_beta   90.00
_cell.angle_gamma   90.00
#
_symmetry.space_group_name_H-M   'P 1'
#
loop_
_entity.id
_entity.type
_entity.pdbx_description
1 polymer ?
#
loop_
_entity_poly.entity_id
_entity_poly.type
_entity_poly.pdbx_seq_one_letter_code
_entity_poly.pdbx_strand_id
1 'polypeptide(L)'
;MCNEKIEQEIIIKSLGLDGLEFNGTIFKFRCPVCGDSKKDSSKKRGYFYINKKTKTSYVFKCHNCGLNMSFVNFLKEYEPAIYKKYIFDQLKNKNLKKTNEPIRNKYNIEKISNIEVKKFLNDKINKRIIIPSKKLENEDVMTYIYNRKIPRERLNDIFYIDNFYNDLYIPMKLLIKEIKNDSYDDKHFKYDPRIFWFIKNRTNDIIGIQGRSLNPKAKLRYLTIKITDDPMIGNIEKININENVYVTEGFIDSMFVDNCVSLNGSSFASTIQKLEELHVKNCIIIFDNEPYNKEIKAKVEHIINESISNNNIKIGVCLLPSYIRNKGKDLNDYVKSGIEKVKLLNIINENTFYGLTAKIKFSKW
;
A
#
# COMPACT_ATOMS: atom_id res chain seq x y z
N MET A 1 -33.35 11.64 3.40
CA MET A 1 -33.70 10.52 4.32
C MET A 1 -32.38 10.01 4.88
N CYS A 2 -32.31 9.73 6.19
CA CYS A 2 -31.10 9.21 6.81
C CYS A 2 -30.69 7.90 6.11
N ASN A 3 -29.41 7.74 5.74
CA ASN A 3 -28.88 6.55 5.05
C ASN A 3 -29.29 5.26 5.75
N GLU A 4 -29.42 5.29 7.08
CA GLU A 4 -29.90 4.22 7.94
C GLU A 4 -31.20 3.57 7.45
N LYS A 5 -32.24 4.35 7.11
CA LYS A 5 -33.56 3.79 6.71
C LYS A 5 -33.49 3.07 5.36
N ILE A 6 -32.68 3.59 4.43
CA ILE A 6 -32.49 2.99 3.10
C ILE A 6 -31.69 1.69 3.24
N GLU A 7 -30.64 1.71 4.06
CA GLU A 7 -29.83 0.53 4.33
C GLU A 7 -30.64 -0.55 5.08
N GLN A 8 -31.45 -0.18 6.07
CA GLN A 8 -32.40 -1.09 6.72
C GLN A 8 -33.34 -1.77 5.72
N GLU A 9 -33.92 -0.99 4.80
CA GLU A 9 -34.83 -1.54 3.78
C GLU A 9 -34.12 -2.53 2.86
N ILE A 10 -32.89 -2.24 2.44
CA ILE A 10 -32.08 -3.14 1.61
C ILE A 10 -31.74 -4.42 2.38
N ILE A 11 -31.36 -4.31 3.66
CA ILE A 11 -31.06 -5.46 4.52
C ILE A 11 -32.26 -6.39 4.62
N ILE A 12 -33.45 -5.82 4.83
CA ILE A 12 -34.69 -6.59 5.03
C ILE A 12 -35.22 -7.17 3.72
N LYS A 13 -35.23 -6.39 2.64
CA LYS A 13 -35.98 -6.73 1.42
C LYS A 13 -35.14 -7.23 0.27
N SER A 14 -33.83 -6.98 0.26
CA SER A 14 -33.00 -7.18 -0.94
C SER A 14 -31.83 -8.13 -0.75
N LEU A 15 -31.28 -8.28 0.46
CA LEU A 15 -30.09 -9.12 0.69
C LEU A 15 -30.36 -10.62 0.82
N GLY A 16 -31.62 -11.06 0.92
CA GLY A 16 -31.96 -12.49 0.97
C GLY A 16 -31.26 -13.27 2.10
N LEU A 17 -30.98 -12.62 3.23
CA LEU A 17 -30.12 -13.18 4.28
C LEU A 17 -30.84 -14.29 5.06
N ASP A 18 -30.23 -15.47 5.08
CA ASP A 18 -30.76 -16.65 5.78
C ASP A 18 -30.87 -16.40 7.30
N GLY A 19 -32.08 -16.62 7.83
CA GLY A 19 -32.38 -16.44 9.24
C GLY A 19 -32.32 -15.01 9.74
N LEU A 20 -32.57 -13.99 8.91
CA LEU A 20 -32.55 -12.59 9.32
C LEU A 20 -33.50 -12.28 10.50
N GLU A 21 -32.94 -11.70 11.55
CA GLU A 21 -33.63 -11.21 12.74
C GLU A 21 -33.22 -9.75 13.01
N PHE A 22 -34.15 -8.92 13.46
CA PHE A 22 -33.87 -7.53 13.85
C PHE A 22 -34.38 -7.26 15.25
N ASN A 23 -33.51 -6.79 16.14
CA ASN A 23 -33.85 -6.49 17.54
C ASN A 23 -34.01 -4.98 17.83
N GLY A 24 -34.27 -4.17 16.80
CA GLY A 24 -34.38 -2.71 16.88
C GLY A 24 -33.05 -1.96 16.71
N THR A 25 -31.90 -2.60 16.94
CA THR A 25 -30.59 -1.95 16.81
C THR A 25 -29.58 -2.73 15.97
N ILE A 26 -29.69 -4.05 15.93
CA ILE A 26 -28.78 -4.96 15.27
C ILE A 26 -29.59 -5.97 14.45
N PHE A 27 -29.15 -6.21 13.22
CA PHE A 27 -29.59 -7.34 12.43
C PHE A 27 -28.68 -8.53 12.69
N LYS A 28 -29.27 -9.71 12.88
CA LYS A 28 -28.55 -10.98 13.03
C LYS A 28 -29.01 -11.95 11.95
N PHE A 29 -28.06 -12.61 11.32
CA PHE A 29 -28.33 -13.54 10.22
C PHE A 29 -27.17 -14.52 10.09
N ARG A 30 -27.38 -15.54 9.27
CA ARG A 30 -26.34 -16.48 8.92
C ARG A 30 -25.34 -15.80 7.98
N CYS A 31 -24.06 -15.84 8.32
CA CYS A 31 -23.03 -15.21 7.50
C CYS A 31 -23.02 -15.80 6.07
N PRO A 32 -23.27 -14.99 5.02
CA PRO A 32 -23.31 -15.50 3.64
C PRO A 32 -21.93 -15.89 3.10
N VAL A 33 -20.85 -15.40 3.74
CA VAL A 33 -19.48 -15.66 3.30
C VAL A 33 -18.96 -17.01 3.80
N CYS A 34 -19.20 -17.32 5.08
CA CYS A 34 -18.68 -18.56 5.69
C CYS A 34 -19.75 -19.62 5.96
N GLY A 35 -21.05 -19.29 5.79
CA GLY A 35 -22.16 -20.20 6.09
C GLY A 35 -22.34 -20.54 7.57
N ASP A 36 -21.64 -19.83 8.47
CA ASP A 36 -21.55 -20.09 9.91
C ASP A 36 -21.11 -21.53 10.28
N SER A 37 -21.88 -22.26 11.09
CA SER A 37 -21.52 -23.60 11.58
C SER A 37 -22.15 -24.65 10.69
N LYS A 38 -21.36 -25.60 10.17
CA LYS A 38 -21.92 -26.81 9.52
C LYS A 38 -22.58 -27.77 10.51
N LYS A 39 -22.23 -27.70 11.80
CA LYS A 39 -22.73 -28.59 12.86
C LYS A 39 -24.03 -28.10 13.51
N ASP A 40 -24.37 -26.83 13.35
CA ASP A 40 -25.52 -26.23 14.02
C ASP A 40 -26.08 -25.11 13.14
N SER A 41 -27.23 -25.38 12.52
CA SER A 41 -27.94 -24.45 11.62
C SER A 41 -28.60 -23.29 12.35
N SER A 42 -28.72 -23.34 13.69
CA SER A 42 -29.33 -22.26 14.48
C SER A 42 -28.38 -21.08 14.75
N LYS A 43 -27.07 -21.26 14.56
CA LYS A 43 -26.06 -20.24 14.90
C LYS A 43 -25.97 -19.13 13.85
N LYS A 44 -26.50 -17.96 14.19
CA LYS A 44 -26.45 -16.72 13.39
C LYS A 44 -25.36 -15.79 13.93
N ARG A 45 -24.22 -15.71 13.24
CA ARG A 45 -23.05 -14.92 13.69
C ARG A 45 -22.65 -13.81 12.72
N GLY A 46 -23.41 -13.59 11.65
CA GLY A 46 -23.32 -12.39 10.81
C GLY A 46 -24.22 -11.28 11.37
N TYR A 47 -23.64 -10.11 11.64
CA TYR A 47 -24.35 -8.96 12.18
C TYR A 47 -24.23 -7.73 11.28
N PHE A 48 -25.32 -6.98 11.15
CA PHE A 48 -25.28 -5.57 10.77
C PHE A 48 -25.66 -4.72 11.97
N TYR A 49 -24.81 -3.78 12.35
CA TYR A 49 -25.10 -2.81 13.41
C TYR A 49 -24.75 -1.39 12.98
N ILE A 50 -25.44 -0.40 13.54
CA ILE A 50 -25.21 1.00 13.23
C ILE A 50 -23.82 1.41 13.70
N ASN A 51 -23.06 2.07 12.83
CA ASN A 51 -21.76 2.61 13.18
C ASN A 51 -21.91 3.65 14.31
N LYS A 52 -21.35 3.35 15.49
CA LYS A 52 -21.45 4.23 16.67
C LYS A 52 -20.85 5.63 16.45
N LYS A 53 -19.88 5.78 15.52
CA LYS A 53 -19.20 7.04 15.23
C LYS A 53 -20.02 7.95 14.31
N THR A 54 -20.60 7.39 13.25
CA THR A 54 -21.33 8.17 12.24
C THR A 54 -22.84 8.20 12.47
N LYS A 55 -23.40 7.19 13.17
CA LYS A 55 -24.84 6.97 13.42
C LYS A 55 -25.73 6.96 12.17
N THR A 56 -25.14 6.89 10.98
CA THR A 56 -25.87 7.05 9.72
C THR A 56 -25.85 5.81 8.85
N SER A 57 -24.92 4.87 9.08
CA SER A 57 -24.77 3.68 8.22
C SER A 57 -24.39 2.44 9.03
N TYR A 58 -24.71 1.28 8.46
CA TYR A 58 -24.44 -0.03 9.04
C TYR A 58 -23.01 -0.51 8.76
N VAL A 59 -22.54 -1.39 9.63
CA VAL A 59 -21.27 -2.12 9.50
C VAL A 59 -21.58 -3.61 9.59
N PHE A 60 -21.03 -4.38 8.65
CA PHE A 60 -21.05 -5.83 8.69
C PHE A 60 -19.96 -6.36 9.61
N LYS A 61 -20.31 -7.31 10.48
CA LYS A 61 -19.32 -8.08 11.24
C LYS A 61 -19.75 -9.53 11.34
N CYS A 62 -18.84 -10.45 11.05
CA CYS A 62 -19.03 -11.88 11.33
C CYS A 62 -18.19 -12.31 12.54
N HIS A 63 -18.85 -12.91 13.52
CA HIS A 63 -18.20 -13.47 14.72
C HIS A 63 -17.65 -14.90 14.52
N ASN A 64 -17.81 -15.48 13.32
CA ASN A 64 -17.24 -16.78 12.95
C ASN A 64 -15.95 -16.62 12.14
N CYS A 65 -16.02 -15.99 10.96
CA CYS A 65 -14.86 -15.80 10.09
C CYS A 65 -14.07 -14.51 10.37
N GLY A 66 -14.56 -13.64 11.25
CA GLY A 66 -13.87 -12.41 11.64
C GLY A 66 -13.98 -11.24 10.65
N LEU A 67 -14.68 -11.41 9.51
CA LEU A 67 -14.89 -10.34 8.53
C LEU A 67 -15.57 -9.13 9.16
N ASN A 68 -15.06 -7.94 8.86
CA ASN A 68 -15.58 -6.67 9.36
C ASN A 68 -15.41 -5.58 8.29
N MET A 69 -16.50 -4.99 7.81
CA MET A 69 -16.49 -3.99 6.74
C MET A 69 -17.73 -3.10 6.76
N SER A 70 -17.68 -1.95 6.10
CA SER A 70 -18.86 -1.08 5.97
C SER A 70 -19.95 -1.76 5.15
N PHE A 71 -21.21 -1.35 5.34
CA PHE A 71 -22.35 -1.82 4.53
C PHE A 71 -22.10 -1.63 3.03
N VAL A 72 -21.53 -0.49 2.64
CA VAL A 72 -21.22 -0.18 1.24
C VAL A 72 -20.17 -1.13 0.67
N ASN A 73 -19.11 -1.45 1.41
CA ASN A 73 -18.08 -2.39 0.97
C ASN A 73 -18.63 -3.81 0.90
N PHE A 74 -19.49 -4.19 1.86
CA PHE A 74 -20.19 -5.47 1.84
C PHE A 74 -21.03 -5.62 0.56
N LEU A 75 -21.83 -4.60 0.19
CA LEU A 75 -22.58 -4.62 -1.06
C LEU A 75 -21.64 -4.70 -2.27
N LYS A 76 -20.55 -3.93 -2.28
CA LYS A 76 -19.62 -3.89 -3.41
C LYS A 76 -18.99 -5.26 -3.68
N GLU A 77 -18.65 -5.99 -2.62
CA GLU A 77 -17.92 -7.26 -2.70
C GLU A 77 -18.85 -8.45 -2.87
N TYR A 78 -19.97 -8.50 -2.14
CA TYR A 78 -20.84 -9.68 -2.08
C TYR A 78 -22.17 -9.50 -2.79
N GLU A 79 -22.63 -8.27 -3.04
CA GLU A 79 -23.90 -7.98 -3.73
C GLU A 79 -23.77 -6.88 -4.81
N PRO A 80 -22.94 -7.07 -5.85
CA PRO A 80 -22.57 -5.98 -6.77
C PRO A 80 -23.75 -5.39 -7.55
N ALA A 81 -24.81 -6.17 -7.78
CA ALA A 81 -26.03 -5.71 -8.44
C ALA A 81 -26.81 -4.71 -7.55
N ILE A 82 -26.95 -5.03 -6.26
CA ILE A 82 -27.59 -4.16 -5.26
C ILE A 82 -26.72 -2.93 -5.01
N TYR A 83 -25.40 -3.08 -4.99
CA TYR A 83 -24.45 -1.96 -4.89
C TYR A 83 -24.67 -0.93 -6.00
N LYS A 84 -24.73 -1.35 -7.26
CA LYS A 84 -24.97 -0.44 -8.40
C LYS A 84 -26.29 0.33 -8.24
N LYS A 85 -27.36 -0.36 -7.86
CA LYS A 85 -28.68 0.24 -7.61
C LYS A 85 -28.65 1.21 -6.42
N TYR A 86 -28.05 0.81 -5.30
CA TYR A 86 -27.91 1.63 -4.10
C TYR A 86 -27.15 2.94 -4.38
N ILE A 87 -26.04 2.88 -5.12
CA ILE A 87 -25.29 4.07 -5.53
C ILE A 87 -26.11 4.94 -6.49
N PHE A 88 -26.81 4.33 -7.45
CA PHE A 88 -27.68 5.06 -8.38
C PHE A 88 -28.84 5.77 -7.67
N ASP A 89 -29.53 5.10 -6.74
CA ASP A 89 -30.64 5.67 -5.98
C ASP A 89 -30.17 6.78 -5.02
N GLN A 90 -28.98 6.62 -4.41
CA GLN A 90 -28.30 7.68 -3.66
C GLN A 90 -28.00 8.90 -4.53
N LEU A 91 -27.64 8.72 -5.80
CA LEU A 91 -27.39 9.82 -6.74
C LEU A 91 -28.69 10.50 -7.17
N LYS A 92 -29.74 9.73 -7.49
CA LYS A 92 -31.06 10.21 -7.94
C LYS A 92 -31.81 10.98 -6.85
N ASN A 93 -31.81 10.47 -5.61
CA ASN A 93 -32.47 11.11 -4.46
C ASN A 93 -31.83 12.44 -4.04
N LYS A 94 -30.56 12.68 -4.40
CA LYS A 94 -29.90 13.97 -4.18
C LYS A 94 -30.19 15.02 -5.27
N ASN A 95 -30.80 14.65 -6.40
CA ASN A 95 -31.22 15.61 -7.44
C ASN A 95 -32.65 16.15 -7.23
N LEU A 96 -33.46 15.53 -6.37
CA LEU A 96 -34.88 15.88 -6.16
C LEU A 96 -35.13 16.90 -5.04
N LYS A 97 -34.12 17.34 -4.30
CA LYS A 97 -34.25 18.34 -3.23
C LYS A 97 -33.49 19.61 -3.58
N LYS A 98 -34.08 20.43 -4.46
CA LYS A 98 -33.80 21.87 -4.51
C LYS A 98 -34.68 22.55 -3.46
N THR A 99 -34.10 22.88 -2.32
CA THR A 99 -34.42 24.04 -1.46
C THR A 99 -33.48 24.00 -0.26
N ASN A 100 -32.68 25.07 -0.16
CA ASN A 100 -31.73 25.48 0.87
C ASN A 100 -30.79 24.39 1.43
N GLU A 101 -29.53 24.55 1.03
CA GLU A 101 -28.40 23.64 1.22
C GLU A 101 -28.28 23.03 2.62
N PRO A 102 -27.96 21.73 2.66
CA PRO A 102 -26.81 21.29 3.42
C PRO A 102 -25.81 20.73 2.42
N ILE A 103 -24.81 21.56 2.13
CA ILE A 103 -23.47 21.25 1.65
C ILE A 103 -23.28 19.74 1.43
N ARG A 104 -23.70 19.27 0.25
CA ARG A 104 -23.12 18.07 -0.30
C ARG A 104 -21.74 18.54 -0.74
N ASN A 105 -20.78 18.49 0.19
CA ASN A 105 -19.39 18.44 -0.16
C ASN A 105 -19.17 17.13 -0.92
N LYS A 106 -19.57 17.12 -2.18
CA LYS A 106 -18.63 16.83 -3.24
C LYS A 106 -17.59 17.94 -3.10
N TYR A 107 -16.71 17.83 -2.11
CA TYR A 107 -15.41 18.39 -2.33
C TYR A 107 -14.94 17.62 -3.58
N ASN A 108 -15.04 18.24 -4.75
CA ASN A 108 -13.82 18.35 -5.52
C ASN A 108 -12.86 19.00 -4.51
N ILE A 109 -12.22 18.17 -3.68
CA ILE A 109 -10.94 18.58 -3.13
C ILE A 109 -10.19 18.73 -4.43
N GLU A 110 -10.02 19.95 -4.91
CA GLU A 110 -9.04 20.21 -5.95
C GLU A 110 -7.81 19.49 -5.44
N LYS A 111 -7.51 18.34 -6.06
CA LYS A 111 -6.34 17.57 -5.70
C LYS A 111 -5.22 18.56 -5.86
N ILE A 112 -4.49 18.76 -4.77
CA ILE A 112 -3.43 19.76 -4.75
C ILE A 112 -2.60 19.60 -6.02
N SER A 113 -2.34 20.71 -6.69
CA SER A 113 -1.54 20.64 -7.90
C SER A 113 -0.14 20.17 -7.53
N ASN A 114 0.49 19.36 -8.39
CA ASN A 114 1.87 18.95 -8.12
C ASN A 114 2.83 20.16 -8.05
N ILE A 115 2.45 21.27 -8.68
CA ILE A 115 3.13 22.56 -8.60
C ILE A 115 3.15 23.09 -7.16
N GLU A 116 2.01 23.08 -6.45
CA GLU A 116 1.93 23.52 -5.06
C GLU A 116 2.71 22.59 -4.13
N VAL A 117 2.65 21.27 -4.35
CA VAL A 117 3.46 20.29 -3.61
C VAL A 117 4.95 20.58 -3.79
N LYS A 118 5.41 20.78 -5.03
CA LYS A 118 6.80 21.12 -5.36
C LYS A 118 7.21 22.45 -4.73
N LYS A 119 6.35 23.48 -4.78
CA LYS A 119 6.60 24.78 -4.11
C LYS A 119 6.77 24.61 -2.61
N PHE A 120 5.90 23.87 -1.94
CA PHE A 120 5.99 23.58 -0.51
C PHE A 120 7.30 22.86 -0.15
N LEU A 121 7.67 21.83 -0.90
CA LEU A 121 8.91 21.08 -0.66
C LEU A 121 10.15 21.94 -0.92
N ASN A 122 10.14 22.76 -1.98
CA ASN A 122 11.24 23.67 -2.28
C ASN A 122 11.41 24.74 -1.19
N ASP A 123 10.32 25.27 -0.62
CA ASP A 123 10.39 26.19 0.53
C ASP A 123 11.08 25.54 1.73
N LYS A 124 10.72 24.28 2.06
CA LYS A 124 11.36 23.50 3.13
C LYS A 124 12.85 23.23 2.85
N ILE A 125 13.21 22.97 1.59
CA ILE A 125 14.62 22.79 1.17
C ILE A 125 15.40 24.11 1.31
N ASN A 126 14.84 25.23 0.85
CA ASN A 126 15.47 26.54 0.92
C ASN A 126 15.69 26.99 2.37
N LYS A 127 14.76 26.65 3.27
CA LYS A 127 14.87 26.86 4.71
C LYS A 127 15.80 25.85 5.42
N ARG A 128 16.44 24.94 4.68
CA ARG A 128 17.31 23.87 5.19
C ARG A 128 16.64 22.92 6.19
N ILE A 129 15.31 22.84 6.16
CA ILE A 129 14.54 21.87 6.94
C ILE A 129 14.65 20.48 6.28
N ILE A 130 14.57 20.45 4.95
CA ILE A 130 14.87 19.27 4.15
C ILE A 130 16.28 19.43 3.59
N ILE A 131 17.15 18.46 3.87
CA ILE A 131 18.55 18.49 3.44
C ILE A 131 18.78 17.36 2.44
N PRO A 132 19.09 17.63 1.15
CA PRO A 132 19.53 16.60 0.23
C PRO A 132 20.79 15.92 0.77
N SER A 133 20.88 14.58 0.70
CA SER A 133 21.97 13.84 1.35
C SER A 133 23.38 14.25 0.86
N LYS A 134 23.50 14.70 -0.40
CA LYS A 134 24.77 15.25 -0.94
C LYS A 134 25.25 16.53 -0.28
N LYS A 135 24.36 17.28 0.38
CA LYS A 135 24.66 18.52 1.09
C LYS A 135 24.62 18.31 2.62
N LEU A 136 24.57 17.06 3.06
CA LEU A 136 24.42 16.75 4.47
C LEU A 136 25.79 16.73 5.15
N GLU A 137 25.92 17.56 6.18
CA GLU A 137 27.13 17.65 7.01
C GLU A 137 27.01 16.82 8.29
N ASN A 138 25.82 16.30 8.60
CA ASN A 138 25.59 15.48 9.79
C ASN A 138 26.28 14.10 9.65
N GLU A 139 27.36 13.91 10.40
CA GLU A 139 28.19 12.70 10.36
C GLU A 139 27.44 11.42 10.76
N ASP A 140 26.53 11.48 11.73
CA ASP A 140 25.76 10.31 12.18
C ASP A 140 24.83 9.80 11.07
N VAL A 141 24.14 10.72 10.39
CA VAL A 141 23.23 10.38 9.30
C VAL A 141 24.01 9.88 8.09
N MET A 142 25.13 10.52 7.76
CA MET A 142 26.00 10.08 6.68
C MET A 142 26.59 8.70 6.97
N THR A 143 27.03 8.45 8.20
CA THR A 143 27.48 7.13 8.68
C THR A 143 26.38 6.09 8.54
N TYR A 144 25.14 6.43 8.89
CA TYR A 144 23.99 5.55 8.67
C TYR A 144 23.82 5.19 7.19
N ILE A 145 23.86 6.18 6.28
CA ILE A 145 23.72 5.97 4.83
C ILE A 145 24.88 5.11 4.29
N TYR A 146 26.12 5.42 4.68
CA TYR A 146 27.31 4.67 4.25
C TYR A 146 27.33 3.23 4.77
N ASN A 147 26.88 3.01 6.01
CA ASN A 147 26.75 1.67 6.58
C ASN A 147 25.68 0.83 5.87
N ARG A 148 24.74 1.46 5.17
CA ARG A 148 23.81 0.76 4.26
C ARG A 148 24.40 0.46 2.90
N LYS A 149 25.65 0.86 2.61
CA LYS A 149 26.34 0.66 1.33
C LYS A 149 25.57 1.22 0.13
N ILE A 150 24.72 2.21 0.36
CA ILE A 150 23.92 2.83 -0.69
C ILE A 150 24.88 3.42 -1.75
N PRO A 151 24.59 3.23 -3.04
CA PRO A 151 25.50 3.70 -4.08
C PRO A 151 25.57 5.23 -4.14
N ARG A 152 26.74 5.76 -4.49
CA ARG A 152 26.99 7.21 -4.51
C ARG A 152 26.07 7.94 -5.50
N GLU A 153 25.79 7.33 -6.64
CA GLU A 153 24.88 7.81 -7.66
C GLU A 153 23.43 7.93 -7.15
N ARG A 154 23.04 7.10 -6.18
CA ARG A 154 21.70 7.08 -5.57
C ARG A 154 21.54 8.06 -4.41
N LEU A 155 22.61 8.73 -3.96
CA LEU A 155 22.51 9.76 -2.91
C LEU A 155 21.63 10.94 -3.33
N ASN A 156 21.54 11.24 -4.63
CA ASN A 156 20.62 12.26 -5.16
C ASN A 156 19.14 11.96 -4.86
N ASP A 157 18.80 10.71 -4.58
CA ASP A 157 17.42 10.27 -4.33
C ASP A 157 17.03 10.39 -2.85
N ILE A 158 18.00 10.68 -1.97
CA ILE A 158 17.84 10.64 -0.53
C ILE A 158 17.89 12.05 0.05
N PHE A 159 16.95 12.32 0.92
CA PHE A 159 16.82 13.54 1.69
C PHE A 159 16.82 13.19 3.18
N TYR A 160 17.20 14.16 4.00
CA TYR A 160 17.20 14.07 5.44
C TYR A 160 16.32 15.17 6.04
N ILE A 161 15.71 14.88 7.18
CA ILE A 161 14.96 15.82 8.01
C ILE A 161 15.05 15.40 9.48
N ASP A 162 15.27 16.37 10.37
CA ASP A 162 15.42 16.15 11.82
C ASP A 162 14.13 15.68 12.49
N ASN A 163 12.98 16.21 12.06
CA ASN A 163 11.67 15.79 12.56
C ASN A 163 10.68 15.62 11.40
N PHE A 164 10.70 14.44 10.78
CA PHE A 164 9.85 14.14 9.63
C PHE A 164 8.36 14.31 9.95
N TYR A 165 7.93 13.90 11.15
CA TYR A 165 6.52 13.97 11.52
C TYR A 165 6.00 15.40 11.64
N ASN A 166 6.67 16.23 12.45
CA ASN A 166 6.20 17.59 12.71
C ASN A 166 6.51 18.55 11.55
N ASP A 167 7.66 18.41 10.89
CA ASP A 167 8.11 19.40 9.90
C ASP A 167 7.66 19.09 8.48
N LEU A 168 7.29 17.84 8.18
CA LEU A 168 6.88 17.40 6.85
C LEU A 168 5.55 16.64 6.82
N TYR A 169 5.35 15.61 7.64
CA TYR A 169 4.14 14.78 7.61
C TYR A 169 2.87 15.58 7.94
N ILE A 170 2.80 16.23 9.11
CA ILE A 170 1.64 17.02 9.52
C ILE A 170 1.39 18.18 8.52
N PRO A 171 2.36 19.04 8.20
CA PRO A 171 2.13 20.15 7.28
C PRO A 171 1.70 19.69 5.89
N MET A 172 2.26 18.60 5.37
CA MET A 172 1.85 18.05 4.07
C MET A 172 0.43 17.48 4.14
N LYS A 173 0.05 16.77 5.21
CA LYS A 173 -1.31 16.25 5.41
C LYS A 173 -2.35 17.37 5.46
N LEU A 174 -2.03 18.48 6.13
CA LEU A 174 -2.84 19.69 6.13
C LEU A 174 -2.95 20.30 4.74
N LEU A 175 -1.82 20.41 4.03
CA LEU A 175 -1.74 20.96 2.69
C LEU A 175 -2.59 20.16 1.69
N ILE A 176 -2.56 18.83 1.73
CA ILE A 176 -3.37 17.96 0.85
C ILE A 176 -4.81 17.77 1.33
N LYS A 177 -5.21 18.47 2.41
CA LYS A 177 -6.54 18.40 3.05
C LYS A 177 -6.93 16.98 3.48
N GLU A 178 -5.95 16.10 3.72
CA GLU A 178 -6.15 14.75 4.24
C GLU A 178 -6.03 14.77 5.76
N ILE A 179 -7.02 15.40 6.42
CA ILE A 179 -7.14 15.38 7.89
C ILE A 179 -7.81 14.06 8.27
N LYS A 180 -7.05 12.97 8.27
CA LYS A 180 -7.43 11.81 9.08
C LYS A 180 -7.04 12.11 10.52
N ASN A 181 -7.85 11.67 11.48
CA ASN A 181 -7.45 11.57 12.88
C ASN A 181 -6.39 10.44 13.04
N ASP A 182 -5.31 10.53 12.28
CA ASP A 182 -4.10 9.71 12.41
C ASP A 182 -3.20 10.37 13.47
N SER A 183 -3.80 10.80 14.58
CA SER A 183 -3.08 11.28 15.75
C SER A 183 -2.36 10.09 16.35
N TYR A 184 -1.19 9.78 15.80
CA TYR A 184 -0.25 8.92 16.48
C TYR A 184 0.07 9.58 17.84
N ASP A 185 0.08 8.81 18.92
CA ASP A 185 0.40 9.30 20.26
C ASP A 185 1.69 10.14 20.22
N ASP A 186 1.61 11.43 20.56
CA ASP A 186 2.66 12.46 20.42
C ASP A 186 4.00 12.00 21.01
N LYS A 187 3.97 11.09 21.99
CA LYS A 187 5.16 10.46 22.58
C LYS A 187 6.07 9.74 21.59
N HIS A 188 5.53 9.24 20.47
CA HIS A 188 6.32 8.49 19.47
C HIS A 188 7.06 9.40 18.48
N PHE A 189 6.66 10.67 18.35
CA PHE A 189 7.12 11.56 17.29
C PHE A 189 7.73 12.88 17.79
N LYS A 190 7.96 13.01 19.11
CA LYS A 190 8.67 14.16 19.68
C LYS A 190 10.07 14.36 19.06
N TYR A 191 10.75 13.25 18.71
CA TYR A 191 12.00 13.25 17.96
C TYR A 191 11.92 12.16 16.87
N ASP A 192 11.85 12.56 15.60
CA ASP A 192 11.62 11.66 14.47
C ASP A 192 12.56 11.95 13.29
N PRO A 193 13.88 11.76 13.46
CA PRO A 193 14.84 11.94 12.38
C PRO A 193 14.66 10.83 11.35
N ARG A 194 14.49 11.22 10.08
CA ARG A 194 14.31 10.27 8.99
C ARG A 194 15.15 10.65 7.78
N ILE A 195 15.68 9.62 7.13
CA ILE A 195 15.99 9.73 5.70
C ILE A 195 14.73 9.41 4.92
N PHE A 196 14.53 10.06 3.79
CA PHE A 196 13.34 9.86 2.97
C PHE A 196 13.63 10.07 1.50
N TRP A 197 12.67 9.68 0.67
CA TRP A 197 12.71 9.84 -0.78
C TRP A 197 11.33 10.22 -1.31
N PHE A 198 11.34 10.84 -2.48
CA PHE A 198 10.13 11.14 -3.24
C PHE A 198 9.77 9.95 -4.13
N ILE A 199 8.50 9.56 -4.13
CA ILE A 199 7.93 8.64 -5.09
C ILE A 199 7.31 9.46 -6.20
N LYS A 200 7.75 9.23 -7.43
CA LYS A 200 7.34 10.01 -8.60
C LYS A 200 6.68 9.11 -9.64
N ASN A 201 5.80 9.67 -10.46
CA ASN A 201 5.29 9.00 -11.65
C ASN A 201 6.19 9.30 -12.88
N ARG A 202 5.84 8.74 -14.05
CA ARG A 202 6.56 8.96 -15.32
C ARG A 202 6.64 10.42 -15.77
N THR A 203 5.75 11.31 -15.30
CA THR A 203 5.78 12.76 -15.59
C THR A 203 6.59 13.56 -14.57
N ASN A 204 7.32 12.89 -13.66
CA ASN A 204 8.05 13.50 -12.55
C ASN A 204 7.15 14.25 -11.54
N ASP A 205 5.86 13.90 -11.47
CA ASP A 205 4.99 14.39 -10.41
C ASP A 205 5.18 13.55 -9.15
N ILE A 206 5.30 14.24 -8.02
CA ILE A 206 5.46 13.62 -6.71
C ILE A 206 4.10 13.04 -6.29
N ILE A 207 3.99 11.71 -6.27
CA ILE A 207 2.79 10.98 -5.89
C ILE A 207 2.80 10.55 -4.42
N GLY A 208 3.98 10.54 -3.80
CA GLY A 208 4.12 10.31 -2.37
C GLY A 208 5.53 10.53 -1.85
N ILE A 209 5.68 10.41 -0.53
CA ILE A 209 6.93 10.58 0.20
C ILE A 209 7.01 9.43 1.20
N GLN A 210 8.15 8.76 1.30
CA GLN A 210 8.35 7.71 2.29
C GLN A 210 9.61 7.98 3.10
N GLY A 211 9.43 8.12 4.42
CA GLY A 211 10.49 8.37 5.39
C GLY A 211 10.80 7.14 6.22
N ARG A 212 12.08 6.75 6.25
CA ARG A 212 12.62 5.71 7.10
C ARG A 212 13.23 6.31 8.36
N SER A 213 12.80 5.86 9.52
CA SER A 213 13.36 6.29 10.80
C SER A 213 14.83 5.90 10.94
N LEU A 214 15.63 6.85 11.42
CA LEU A 214 17.03 6.61 11.81
C LEU A 214 17.13 6.00 13.21
N ASN A 215 16.08 6.09 14.02
CA ASN A 215 16.05 5.49 15.34
C ASN A 215 15.87 3.95 15.21
N PRO A 216 16.86 3.13 15.62
CA PRO A 216 16.78 1.68 15.50
C PRO A 216 15.69 1.06 16.37
N LYS A 217 15.25 1.77 17.42
CA LYS A 217 14.19 1.34 18.35
C LYS A 217 12.79 1.85 17.94
N ALA A 218 12.68 2.58 16.83
CA ALA A 218 11.40 3.07 16.36
C ALA A 218 10.45 1.89 16.01
N LYS A 219 9.29 1.85 16.66
CA LYS A 219 8.22 0.89 16.34
C LYS A 219 7.75 1.05 14.88
N LEU A 220 7.65 2.29 14.42
CA LEU A 220 7.27 2.62 13.05
C LEU A 220 8.50 2.96 12.19
N ARG A 221 9.10 1.93 11.59
CA ARG A 221 10.31 2.07 10.74
C ARG A 221 10.07 2.95 9.52
N TYR A 222 8.89 2.89 8.92
CA TYR A 222 8.52 3.66 7.73
C TYR A 222 7.26 4.48 7.97
N LEU A 223 7.29 5.75 7.56
CA LEU A 223 6.14 6.65 7.59
C LEU A 223 5.96 7.20 6.17
N THR A 224 4.74 7.04 5.64
CA THR A 224 4.44 7.30 4.23
C THR A 224 3.37 8.38 4.11
N ILE A 225 3.63 9.37 3.25
CA ILE A 225 2.67 10.39 2.85
C ILE A 225 2.25 10.08 1.42
N LYS A 226 0.98 9.75 1.22
CA LYS A 226 0.39 9.58 -0.11
C LYS A 226 -0.22 10.92 -0.54
N ILE A 227 0.13 11.41 -1.73
CA ILE A 227 -0.26 12.73 -2.24
C ILE A 227 -1.31 12.61 -3.33
N THR A 228 -1.14 11.67 -4.26
CA THR A 228 -2.12 11.36 -5.29
C THR A 228 -2.70 9.97 -5.06
N ASP A 229 -3.74 9.58 -5.81
CA ASP A 229 -4.32 8.24 -5.71
C ASP A 229 -3.47 7.16 -6.38
N ASP A 230 -2.44 7.56 -7.13
CA ASP A 230 -1.58 6.65 -7.88
C ASP A 230 -0.91 5.61 -6.98
N PRO A 231 -0.64 4.40 -7.50
CA PRO A 231 0.15 3.42 -6.76
C PRO A 231 1.55 3.97 -6.52
N MET A 232 2.01 3.92 -5.27
CA MET A 232 3.31 4.45 -4.86
C MET A 232 4.44 3.52 -5.31
N ILE A 233 4.76 3.52 -6.60
CA ILE A 233 5.80 2.67 -7.17
C ILE A 233 7.09 3.48 -7.26
N GLY A 234 8.10 3.12 -6.49
CA GLY A 234 9.40 3.80 -6.47
C GLY A 234 10.18 3.60 -7.78
N ASN A 235 10.94 4.63 -8.19
CA ASN A 235 11.82 4.67 -9.37
C ASN A 235 11.13 4.43 -10.73
N ILE A 236 9.79 4.39 -10.80
CA ILE A 236 9.09 4.12 -12.07
C ILE A 236 9.39 5.18 -13.13
N GLU A 237 9.73 6.40 -12.73
CA GLU A 237 10.15 7.49 -13.62
C GLU A 237 11.50 7.23 -14.31
N LYS A 238 12.33 6.33 -13.77
CA LYS A 238 13.70 6.06 -14.24
C LYS A 238 13.85 4.80 -15.06
N ILE A 239 12.84 3.92 -15.09
CA ILE A 239 12.98 2.63 -15.77
C ILE A 239 13.08 2.77 -17.28
N ASN A 240 13.90 1.91 -17.88
CA ASN A 240 13.90 1.58 -19.29
C ASN A 240 12.88 0.46 -19.53
N ILE A 241 11.79 0.77 -20.24
CA ILE A 241 10.69 -0.17 -20.51
C ILE A 241 11.07 -1.28 -21.51
N ASN A 242 12.17 -1.12 -22.24
CA ASN A 242 12.66 -2.08 -23.23
C ASN A 242 13.56 -3.16 -22.63
N GLU A 243 13.91 -3.03 -21.35
CA GLU A 243 14.75 -3.98 -20.62
C GLU A 243 13.93 -4.70 -19.55
N ASN A 244 14.52 -5.73 -18.93
CA ASN A 244 13.92 -6.39 -17.78
C ASN A 244 13.77 -5.39 -16.63
N VAL A 245 12.55 -5.26 -16.09
CA VAL A 245 12.28 -4.39 -14.94
C VAL A 245 12.27 -5.23 -13.66
N TYR A 246 13.19 -4.93 -12.75
CA TYR A 246 13.23 -5.61 -11.45
C TYR A 246 12.26 -4.95 -10.47
N VAL A 247 11.72 -5.73 -9.53
CA VAL A 247 10.74 -5.26 -8.54
C VAL A 247 11.14 -5.76 -7.15
N THR A 248 11.36 -4.85 -6.21
CA THR A 248 11.67 -5.18 -4.80
C THR A 248 10.57 -4.69 -3.86
N GLU A 249 10.45 -5.27 -2.66
CA GLU A 249 9.51 -4.76 -1.64
C GLU A 249 9.95 -3.38 -1.11
N GLY A 250 11.24 -3.21 -0.81
CA GLY A 250 11.83 -1.99 -0.24
C GLY A 250 12.49 -1.07 -1.27
N PHE A 251 12.41 0.25 -1.03
CA PHE A 251 13.09 1.26 -1.86
C PHE A 251 14.61 1.18 -1.78
N ILE A 252 15.14 0.85 -0.60
CA ILE A 252 16.59 0.74 -0.43
C ILE A 252 17.10 -0.47 -1.21
N ASP A 253 16.34 -1.55 -1.28
CA ASP A 253 16.68 -2.72 -2.07
C ASP A 253 16.72 -2.40 -3.57
N SER A 254 15.79 -1.58 -4.07
CA SER A 254 15.83 -1.09 -5.47
C SER A 254 16.97 -0.12 -5.76
N MET A 255 17.78 0.26 -4.75
CA MET A 255 19.03 1.00 -4.98
C MET A 255 20.19 0.12 -5.42
N PHE A 256 20.11 -1.20 -5.24
CA PHE A 256 21.21 -2.13 -5.53
C PHE A 256 21.08 -2.84 -6.88
N VAL A 257 19.95 -2.67 -7.56
CA VAL A 257 19.65 -3.31 -8.84
C VAL A 257 19.27 -2.22 -9.84
N ASP A 258 19.90 -2.23 -11.01
CA ASP A 258 19.58 -1.31 -12.09
C ASP A 258 18.23 -1.66 -12.73
N ASN A 259 17.57 -0.67 -13.33
CA ASN A 259 16.22 -0.80 -13.90
C ASN A 259 15.19 -1.41 -12.91
N CYS A 260 15.26 -1.02 -11.64
CA CYS A 260 14.46 -1.59 -10.56
C CYS A 260 13.45 -0.60 -9.96
N VAL A 261 12.20 -1.06 -9.84
CA VAL A 261 11.14 -0.39 -9.08
C VAL A 261 10.96 -1.00 -7.70
N SER A 262 10.23 -0.32 -6.82
CA SER A 262 9.87 -0.84 -5.50
C SER A 262 8.42 -0.57 -5.11
N LEU A 263 7.87 -1.39 -4.20
CA LEU A 263 6.46 -1.31 -3.85
C LEU A 263 6.08 -0.12 -2.96
N ASN A 264 6.92 0.35 -2.04
CA ASN A 264 6.66 1.54 -1.17
C ASN A 264 5.23 1.70 -0.57
N GLY A 265 4.50 0.60 -0.35
CA GLY A 265 3.11 0.61 0.12
C GLY A 265 2.04 0.32 -0.95
N SER A 266 2.43 0.17 -2.22
CA SER A 266 1.64 -0.45 -3.28
C SER A 266 1.59 -1.98 -3.13
N SER A 267 0.66 -2.62 -3.84
CA SER A 267 0.63 -4.07 -3.98
C SER A 267 1.36 -4.51 -5.24
N PHE A 268 1.81 -5.77 -5.27
CA PHE A 268 2.34 -6.37 -6.50
C PHE A 268 1.35 -6.28 -7.65
N ALA A 269 0.06 -6.59 -7.43
CA ALA A 269 -0.97 -6.50 -8.47
C ALA A 269 -1.04 -5.10 -9.11
N SER A 270 -1.09 -4.04 -8.30
CA SER A 270 -1.10 -2.66 -8.81
C SER A 270 0.20 -2.28 -9.54
N THR A 271 1.32 -2.88 -9.13
CA THR A 271 2.63 -2.62 -9.73
C THR A 271 2.75 -3.32 -11.08
N ILE A 272 2.39 -4.60 -11.16
CA ILE A 272 2.35 -5.37 -12.40
C ILE A 272 1.42 -4.71 -13.41
N GLN A 273 0.20 -4.35 -12.99
CA GLN A 273 -0.75 -3.61 -13.84
C GLN A 273 -0.12 -2.34 -14.39
N LYS A 274 0.59 -1.56 -13.54
CA LYS A 274 1.23 -0.33 -14.01
C LYS A 274 2.36 -0.59 -15.00
N LEU A 275 3.11 -1.67 -14.84
CA LEU A 275 4.16 -2.07 -15.79
C LEU A 275 3.57 -2.54 -17.13
N GLU A 276 2.43 -3.24 -17.10
CA GLU A 276 1.67 -3.60 -18.31
C GLU A 276 1.17 -2.38 -19.08
N GLU A 277 0.61 -1.38 -18.37
CA GLU A 277 0.19 -0.09 -18.95
C GLU A 277 1.36 0.64 -19.63
N LEU A 278 2.58 0.45 -19.14
CA LEU A 278 3.80 1.01 -19.72
C LEU A 278 4.41 0.11 -20.80
N HIS A 279 3.74 -0.97 -21.18
CA HIS A 279 4.17 -1.95 -22.17
C HIS A 279 5.51 -2.64 -21.86
N VAL A 280 5.87 -2.74 -20.57
CA VAL A 280 7.02 -3.54 -20.12
C VAL A 280 6.77 -5.00 -20.46
N LYS A 281 7.75 -5.63 -21.12
CA LYS A 281 7.61 -7.02 -21.60
C LYS A 281 7.95 -8.06 -20.56
N ASN A 282 8.90 -7.77 -19.68
CA ASN A 282 9.38 -8.70 -18.66
C ASN A 282 9.66 -7.96 -17.36
N CYS A 283 9.06 -8.45 -16.27
CA CYS A 283 9.39 -7.99 -14.92
C CYS A 283 9.90 -9.15 -14.06
N ILE A 284 10.77 -8.85 -13.11
CA ILE A 284 11.38 -9.85 -12.21
C ILE A 284 11.10 -9.41 -10.78
N ILE A 285 10.28 -10.19 -10.07
CA ILE A 285 9.90 -9.91 -8.69
C ILE A 285 10.88 -10.61 -7.75
N ILE A 286 11.56 -9.80 -6.95
CA ILE A 286 12.58 -10.22 -5.99
C ILE A 286 11.96 -10.19 -4.59
N PHE A 287 11.85 -11.35 -3.98
CA PHE A 287 11.35 -11.51 -2.62
C PHE A 287 12.48 -11.53 -1.59
N ASP A 288 12.16 -11.05 -0.37
CA ASP A 288 13.00 -11.27 0.80
C ASP A 288 13.20 -12.79 1.01
N ASN A 289 14.42 -13.19 1.38
CA ASN A 289 14.83 -14.58 1.55
C ASN A 289 14.39 -15.15 2.91
N GLU A 290 13.09 -15.11 3.16
CA GLU A 290 12.47 -15.57 4.41
C GLU A 290 11.47 -16.71 4.11
N PRO A 291 11.93 -17.91 3.72
CA PRO A 291 11.06 -19.02 3.31
C PRO A 291 10.17 -19.54 4.45
N TYR A 292 10.44 -19.19 5.71
CA TYR A 292 9.63 -19.60 6.86
C TYR A 292 8.53 -18.58 7.20
N ASN A 293 8.56 -17.39 6.59
CA ASN A 293 7.56 -16.37 6.79
C ASN A 293 6.32 -16.69 5.93
N LYS A 294 5.20 -16.99 6.60
CA LYS A 294 3.93 -17.37 5.94
C LYS A 294 3.39 -16.28 5.03
N GLU A 295 3.57 -15.01 5.38
CA GLU A 295 3.10 -13.88 4.57
C GLU A 295 3.92 -13.78 3.28
N ILE A 296 5.25 -13.94 3.36
CA ILE A 296 6.12 -13.94 2.18
C ILE A 296 5.79 -15.14 1.29
N LYS A 297 5.61 -16.34 1.85
CA LYS A 297 5.18 -17.52 1.08
C LYS A 297 3.87 -17.30 0.33
N ALA A 298 2.87 -16.71 0.99
CA ALA A 298 1.59 -16.41 0.36
C ALA A 298 1.72 -15.40 -0.79
N LYS A 299 2.55 -14.36 -0.62
CA LYS A 299 2.87 -13.40 -1.69
C LYS A 299 3.56 -14.09 -2.87
N VAL A 300 4.58 -14.93 -2.60
CA VAL A 300 5.30 -15.68 -3.64
C VAL A 300 4.35 -16.58 -4.42
N GLU A 301 3.50 -17.35 -3.73
CA GLU A 301 2.53 -18.24 -4.36
C GLU A 301 1.54 -17.48 -5.25
N HIS A 302 1.03 -16.34 -4.77
CA HIS A 302 0.17 -15.46 -5.57
C HIS A 302 0.86 -15.01 -6.85
N ILE A 303 2.12 -14.55 -6.76
CA ILE A 303 2.89 -14.09 -7.92
C ILE A 303 3.28 -15.23 -8.87
N ILE A 304 3.49 -16.44 -8.38
CA ILE A 304 3.69 -17.62 -9.23
C ILE A 304 2.42 -17.90 -10.05
N ASN A 305 1.23 -17.77 -9.44
CA ASN A 305 -0.02 -17.94 -10.18
C ASN A 305 -0.19 -16.87 -11.26
N GLU A 306 0.11 -15.60 -10.95
CA GLU A 306 0.15 -14.52 -11.96
C GLU A 306 1.18 -14.81 -13.06
N SER A 307 2.36 -15.33 -12.71
CA SER A 307 3.40 -15.75 -13.67
C SER A 307 2.95 -16.86 -14.63
N ILE A 308 1.97 -17.68 -14.22
CA ILE A 308 1.39 -18.74 -15.05
C ILE A 308 0.26 -18.21 -15.93
N SER A 309 -0.60 -17.33 -15.41
CA SER A 309 -1.84 -16.91 -16.07
C SER A 309 -1.69 -15.63 -16.90
N ASN A 310 -0.71 -14.78 -16.61
CA ASN A 310 -0.57 -13.49 -17.26
C ASN A 310 0.05 -13.62 -18.65
N ASN A 311 -0.66 -13.10 -19.66
CA ASN A 311 -0.24 -13.12 -21.06
C ASN A 311 0.26 -11.76 -21.56
N ASN A 312 0.14 -10.70 -20.77
CA ASN A 312 0.50 -9.33 -21.15
C ASN A 312 1.96 -9.02 -20.84
N ILE A 313 2.43 -9.45 -19.67
CA ILE A 313 3.79 -9.26 -19.19
C ILE A 313 4.35 -10.60 -18.70
N LYS A 314 5.59 -10.89 -19.07
CA LYS A 314 6.32 -12.05 -18.54
C LYS A 314 6.75 -11.73 -17.11
N ILE A 315 6.31 -12.53 -16.14
CA ILE A 315 6.62 -12.31 -14.72
C ILE A 315 7.62 -13.37 -14.26
N GLY A 316 8.83 -12.96 -13.94
CA GLY A 316 9.86 -13.76 -13.29
C GLY A 316 9.72 -13.70 -11.77
N VAL A 317 9.92 -14.83 -11.12
CA VAL A 317 9.90 -14.98 -9.66
C VAL A 317 11.31 -15.33 -9.20
N CYS A 318 11.98 -14.39 -8.55
CA CYS A 318 13.31 -14.59 -7.99
C CYS A 318 13.21 -15.18 -6.57
N LEU A 319 13.68 -16.42 -6.43
CA LEU A 319 13.73 -17.17 -5.17
C LEU A 319 15.18 -17.27 -4.69
N LEU A 320 15.62 -16.29 -3.90
CA LEU A 320 17.01 -16.18 -3.49
C LEU A 320 17.51 -17.46 -2.80
N PRO A 321 18.73 -17.94 -3.11
CA PRO A 321 19.16 -19.29 -2.75
C PRO A 321 19.46 -19.43 -1.25
N SER A 322 19.44 -20.67 -0.75
CA SER A 322 19.69 -20.97 0.66
C SER A 322 21.12 -20.64 1.11
N TYR A 323 22.10 -20.77 0.24
CA TYR A 323 23.52 -20.58 0.58
C TYR A 323 23.91 -19.13 0.91
N ILE A 324 23.06 -18.14 0.60
CA ILE A 324 23.28 -16.75 1.01
C ILE A 324 22.49 -16.36 2.26
N ARG A 325 21.54 -17.18 2.74
CA ARG A 325 20.64 -16.82 3.87
C ARG A 325 21.38 -16.48 5.16
N ASN A 326 22.56 -17.07 5.38
CA ASN A 326 23.40 -16.76 6.53
C ASN A 326 23.99 -15.34 6.50
N LYS A 327 23.92 -14.65 5.36
CA LYS A 327 24.45 -13.29 5.16
C LYS A 327 23.38 -12.20 5.25
N GLY A 328 22.11 -12.56 5.35
CA GLY A 328 21.03 -11.57 5.33
C GLY A 328 19.71 -12.15 4.85
N LYS A 329 18.71 -11.27 4.81
CA LYS A 329 17.36 -11.60 4.32
C LYS A 329 17.00 -10.83 3.05
N ASP A 330 17.43 -9.58 2.92
CA ASP A 330 17.10 -8.68 1.83
C ASP A 330 18.37 -8.25 1.05
N LEU A 331 18.18 -7.52 -0.05
CA LEU A 331 19.30 -7.09 -0.91
C LEU A 331 20.26 -6.17 -0.16
N ASN A 332 19.74 -5.30 0.72
CA ASN A 332 20.60 -4.45 1.53
C ASN A 332 21.52 -5.24 2.45
N ASP A 333 21.00 -6.25 3.15
CA ASP A 333 21.80 -7.08 4.04
C ASP A 333 22.88 -7.86 3.27
N TYR A 334 22.55 -8.40 2.08
CA TYR A 334 23.56 -9.06 1.25
C TYR A 334 24.70 -8.13 0.83
N VAL A 335 24.39 -6.91 0.39
CA VAL A 335 25.44 -5.94 0.03
C VAL A 335 26.26 -5.54 1.26
N LYS A 336 25.61 -5.35 2.42
CA LYS A 336 26.31 -5.07 3.68
C LYS A 336 27.23 -6.20 4.12
N SER A 337 26.88 -7.45 3.81
CA SER A 337 27.72 -8.64 4.07
C SER A 337 28.93 -8.77 3.14
N GLY A 338 29.07 -7.87 2.16
CA GLY A 338 30.17 -7.88 1.18
C GLY A 338 29.84 -8.57 -0.14
N ILE A 339 28.59 -8.92 -0.43
CA ILE A 339 28.20 -9.37 -1.77
C ILE A 339 28.18 -8.17 -2.70
N GLU A 340 29.08 -8.15 -3.69
CA GLU A 340 29.13 -7.11 -4.71
C GLU A 340 27.84 -7.07 -5.56
N LYS A 341 27.45 -5.89 -6.02
CA LYS A 341 26.22 -5.71 -6.81
C LYS A 341 26.17 -6.58 -8.07
N VAL A 342 27.28 -6.69 -8.80
CA VAL A 342 27.36 -7.49 -10.03
C VAL A 342 27.10 -8.97 -9.70
N LYS A 343 27.71 -9.48 -8.64
CA LYS A 343 27.48 -10.83 -8.15
C LYS A 343 26.04 -11.01 -7.66
N LEU A 344 25.48 -10.02 -6.97
CA LEU A 344 24.09 -10.04 -6.51
C LEU A 344 23.12 -10.14 -7.68
N LEU A 345 23.34 -9.36 -8.75
CA LEU A 345 22.55 -9.40 -9.97
C LEU A 345 22.62 -10.77 -10.66
N ASN A 346 23.81 -11.36 -10.74
CA ASN A 346 23.96 -12.73 -11.27
C ASN A 346 23.17 -13.75 -10.44
N ILE A 347 23.26 -13.67 -9.11
CA ILE A 347 22.47 -14.53 -8.21
C ILE A 347 20.97 -14.35 -8.45
N ILE A 348 20.49 -13.11 -8.58
CA ILE A 348 19.09 -12.82 -8.86
C ILE A 348 18.67 -13.48 -10.18
N ASN A 349 19.45 -13.28 -11.25
CA ASN A 349 19.12 -13.81 -12.57
C ASN A 349 19.15 -15.34 -12.62
N GLU A 350 20.14 -15.99 -12.01
CA GLU A 350 20.25 -17.45 -11.91
C GLU A 350 19.12 -18.10 -11.10
N ASN A 351 18.53 -17.35 -10.17
CA ASN A 351 17.46 -17.81 -9.29
C ASN A 351 16.10 -17.20 -9.66
N THR A 352 15.97 -16.66 -10.87
CA THR A 352 14.70 -16.21 -11.43
C THR A 352 14.05 -17.32 -12.25
N PHE A 353 12.83 -17.68 -11.89
CA PHE A 353 12.07 -18.74 -12.52
C PHE A 353 10.72 -18.23 -13.04
N TYR A 354 10.14 -18.93 -13.99
CA TYR A 354 8.89 -18.52 -14.65
C TYR A 354 7.84 -19.63 -14.58
N GLY A 355 6.56 -19.25 -14.49
CA GLY A 355 5.42 -20.13 -14.61
C GLY A 355 5.51 -21.40 -13.73
N LEU A 356 5.28 -22.56 -14.35
CA LEU A 356 5.33 -23.86 -13.67
C LEU A 356 6.72 -24.17 -13.09
N THR A 357 7.81 -23.70 -13.71
CA THR A 357 9.16 -23.89 -13.17
C THR A 357 9.32 -23.15 -11.84
N ALA A 358 8.76 -21.93 -11.71
CA ALA A 358 8.76 -21.20 -10.46
C ALA A 358 7.99 -21.96 -9.35
N LYS A 359 6.84 -22.56 -9.70
CA LYS A 359 6.06 -23.39 -8.77
C LYS A 359 6.86 -24.59 -8.23
N ILE A 360 7.60 -25.28 -9.11
CA ILE A 360 8.46 -26.41 -8.72
C ILE A 360 9.64 -25.97 -7.86
N LYS A 361 10.25 -24.82 -8.18
CA LYS A 361 11.37 -24.28 -7.39
C LYS A 361 10.91 -23.79 -6.02
N PHE A 362 9.72 -23.18 -5.94
CA PHE A 362 9.14 -22.71 -4.69
C PHE A 362 8.86 -23.83 -3.69
N SER A 363 8.48 -25.03 -4.12
CA SER A 363 8.31 -26.16 -3.20
C SER A 363 9.62 -26.63 -2.55
N LYS A 364 10.77 -26.27 -3.15
CA LYS A 364 12.12 -26.58 -2.66
C LYS A 364 12.79 -25.39 -1.94
N TRP A 365 12.19 -24.19 -2.01
CA TRP A 365 12.74 -22.95 -1.48
C TRP A 365 12.42 -22.78 0.00
#